data_AF-A0A1L9RQE6-F1
#
_entry.id   AF-A0A1L9RQE6-F1
#
_cell.length_a   1.000
_cell.length_b   1.000
_cell.length_c   1.000
_cell.angle_alpha   90.00
_cell.angle_beta   90.00
_cell.angle_gamma   90.00
#
_symmetry.space_group_name_H-M   'P 1'
#
loop_
_entity.id
_entity.type
_entity.pdbx_description
1 polymer ?
#
loop_
_entity_poly.entity_id
_entity_poly.type
_entity_poly.pdbx_seq_one_letter_code
_entity_poly.pdbx_strand_id
1 'polypeptide(L)'
;MDPSSRTQDIREWLEDRLEQNGHFLFVQLMRYQLLQGNHPNKLEKLKWCQGVVEADIEGRWIVQRDVYVQEEMKALKASLEQSEHDFKQERKKASQLSTYETELKKLHDRYWFHDRRIWKLEAGIPMGSLGRAFRAWRKNPNWYLTPWLRQDCAGRGGCCGRDCGCCEKPRGTSHRSTDHRGHCTSPLVAVVSEAVGSVMMPN
;
A
#
# COMPACT_ATOMS: atom_id res chain seq x y z
N MET A 1 34.40 24.41 11.70
CA MET A 1 33.47 23.40 11.12
C MET A 1 33.31 22.28 12.13
N ASP A 2 32.07 21.88 12.43
CA ASP A 2 31.78 20.77 13.33
C ASP A 2 32.25 19.43 12.71
N PRO A 3 33.11 18.64 13.40
CA PRO A 3 33.55 17.32 12.94
C PRO A 3 32.41 16.34 12.62
N SER A 4 31.26 16.50 13.28
CA SER A 4 30.05 15.71 13.04
C SER A 4 29.47 15.94 11.64
N SER A 5 29.43 17.20 11.19
CA SER A 5 28.94 17.60 9.87
C SER A 5 29.78 17.00 8.75
N ARG A 6 31.11 17.11 8.83
CA ARG A 6 32.02 16.57 7.80
C ARG A 6 31.90 15.05 7.66
N THR A 7 31.69 14.34 8.77
CA THR A 7 31.55 12.88 8.76
C THR A 7 30.23 12.44 8.13
N GLN A 8 29.15 13.22 8.34
CA GLN A 8 27.86 13.00 7.69
C GLN A 8 27.96 13.24 6.18
N ASP A 9 28.62 14.32 5.75
CA ASP A 9 28.77 14.66 4.33
C ASP A 9 29.53 13.58 3.54
N ILE A 10 30.63 13.05 4.11
CA ILE A 10 31.41 11.97 3.49
C ILE A 10 30.55 10.69 3.35
N ARG A 11 29.74 10.39 4.36
CA ARG A 11 28.87 9.21 4.35
C ARG A 11 27.78 9.32 3.30
N GLU A 12 27.12 10.47 3.21
CA GLU A 12 26.07 10.72 2.22
C GLU A 12 26.64 10.66 0.80
N TRP A 13 27.81 11.26 0.56
CA TRP A 13 28.54 11.12 -0.70
C TRP A 13 28.85 9.66 -1.05
N LEU A 14 29.28 8.85 -0.08
CA LEU A 14 29.57 7.43 -0.29
C LEU A 14 28.30 6.63 -0.61
N GLU A 15 27.19 6.89 0.10
CA GLU A 15 25.88 6.28 -0.19
C GLU A 15 25.48 6.55 -1.64
N ASP A 16 25.54 7.81 -2.07
CA ASP A 16 25.17 8.21 -3.43
C ASP A 16 26.07 7.57 -4.48
N ARG A 17 27.38 7.52 -4.24
CA ARG A 17 28.33 6.90 -5.17
C ARG A 17 28.08 5.40 -5.30
N LEU A 18 27.84 4.70 -4.20
CA LEU A 18 27.54 3.26 -4.22
C LEU A 18 26.21 2.97 -4.93
N GLU A 19 25.18 3.79 -4.67
CA GLU A 19 23.87 3.65 -5.31
C GLU A 19 23.98 3.86 -6.83
N GLN A 20 24.74 4.87 -7.28
CA GLN A 20 25.03 5.12 -8.71
C GLN A 20 25.78 3.96 -9.40
N ASN A 21 26.58 3.19 -8.65
CA ASN A 21 27.32 2.05 -9.17
C ASN A 21 26.57 0.71 -9.01
N GLY A 22 25.26 0.76 -8.71
CA GLY A 22 24.42 -0.44 -8.66
C GLY A 22 24.44 -1.19 -7.33
N HIS A 23 25.12 -0.67 -6.29
CA HIS A 23 25.18 -1.30 -4.97
C HIS A 23 23.97 -0.95 -4.08
N PHE A 24 22.77 -0.86 -4.67
CA PHE A 24 21.55 -0.40 -3.99
C PHE A 24 21.27 -1.15 -2.68
N LEU A 25 21.24 -2.49 -2.71
CA LEU A 25 20.93 -3.29 -1.51
C LEU A 25 21.94 -3.09 -0.39
N PHE A 26 23.22 -2.92 -0.73
CA PHE A 26 24.27 -2.66 0.24
C PHE A 26 24.07 -1.29 0.90
N VAL A 27 23.74 -0.25 0.12
CA VAL A 27 23.41 1.08 0.66
C VAL A 27 22.18 1.03 1.57
N GLN A 28 21.14 0.27 1.21
CA GLN A 28 19.97 0.08 2.08
C GLN A 28 20.33 -0.60 3.40
N LEU A 29 21.21 -1.61 3.37
CA LEU A 29 21.71 -2.27 4.57
C LEU A 29 22.49 -1.30 5.47
N MET A 30 23.35 -0.46 4.90
CA MET A 30 24.06 0.59 5.65
C MET A 30 23.08 1.55 6.31
N ARG A 31 22.08 2.05 5.57
CA ARG A 31 21.05 2.95 6.11
C ARG A 31 20.26 2.31 7.26
N TYR A 32 19.98 1.01 7.16
CA TYR A 32 19.34 0.23 8.22
C TYR A 32 20.24 0.08 9.46
N GLN A 33 21.52 -0.24 9.29
CA GLN A 33 22.47 -0.32 10.42
C GLN A 33 22.58 1.01 11.17
N LEU A 34 22.59 2.13 10.44
CA LEU A 34 22.58 3.47 11.04
C LEU A 34 21.31 3.77 11.84
N LEU A 35 20.17 3.24 11.39
CA LEU A 35 18.91 3.33 12.13
C LEU A 35 18.92 2.43 13.39
N GLN A 36 19.59 1.28 13.32
CA GLN A 36 19.64 0.33 14.43
C GLN A 36 20.52 0.77 15.59
N GLY A 37 21.52 1.61 15.34
CA GLY A 37 22.30 2.29 16.38
C GLY A 37 21.43 3.07 17.37
N ASN A 38 22.02 3.60 18.44
CA ASN A 38 21.31 4.31 19.51
C ASN A 38 20.83 5.70 19.04
N HIS A 39 19.89 5.71 18.09
CA HIS A 39 19.40 6.92 17.44
C HIS A 39 18.32 7.58 18.32
N PRO A 40 18.37 8.90 18.54
CA PRO A 40 17.27 9.62 19.17
C PRO A 40 15.97 9.37 18.39
N ASN A 41 14.86 9.19 19.10
CA ASN A 41 13.52 9.01 18.51
C ASN A 41 13.36 7.74 17.65
N LYS A 42 14.15 6.68 17.91
CA LYS A 42 14.01 5.38 17.21
C LYS A 42 12.56 4.86 17.21
N LEU A 43 11.84 4.98 18.32
CA LEU A 43 10.46 4.55 18.43
C LEU A 43 9.53 5.30 17.47
N GLU A 44 9.67 6.63 17.37
CA GLU A 44 8.85 7.45 16.46
C GLU A 44 9.13 7.09 15.00
N LYS A 45 10.40 6.87 14.65
CA LYS A 45 10.81 6.40 13.32
C LYS A 45 10.18 5.06 12.97
N LEU A 46 10.17 4.11 13.92
CA LEU A 46 9.53 2.81 13.73
C LEU A 46 8.01 2.92 13.59
N LYS A 47 7.36 3.77 14.38
CA LYS A 47 5.93 4.08 14.24
C LYS A 47 5.61 4.67 12.87
N TRP A 48 6.46 5.55 12.37
CA TRP A 48 6.32 6.10 11.01
C TRP A 48 6.44 4.99 9.95
N CYS A 49 7.46 4.12 10.05
CA CYS A 49 7.60 2.96 9.14
C CYS A 49 6.36 2.08 9.13
N GLN A 50 5.84 1.75 10.32
CA GLN A 50 4.61 0.97 10.46
C GLN A 50 3.44 1.69 9.79
N GLY A 51 3.28 2.99 10.02
CA GLY A 51 2.22 3.79 9.42
C GLY A 51 2.25 3.78 7.88
N VAL A 52 3.44 3.82 7.27
CA VAL A 52 3.63 3.68 5.82
C VAL A 52 3.20 2.29 5.33
N VAL A 53 3.66 1.22 6.01
CA VAL A 53 3.32 -0.16 5.62
C VAL A 53 1.82 -0.40 5.71
N GLU A 54 1.19 0.04 6.80
CA GLU A 54 -0.26 -0.05 6.98
C GLU A 54 -1.03 0.72 5.91
N ALA A 55 -0.58 1.94 5.58
CA ALA A 55 -1.19 2.71 4.52
C ALA A 55 -1.07 1.98 3.17
N ASP A 56 0.10 1.45 2.81
CA ASP A 56 0.25 0.66 1.57
C ASP A 56 -0.69 -0.56 1.53
N ILE A 57 -0.85 -1.27 2.66
CA ILE A 57 -1.78 -2.41 2.77
C ILE A 57 -3.22 -1.95 2.57
N GLU A 58 -3.61 -0.86 3.24
CA GLU A 58 -4.95 -0.29 3.17
C GLU A 58 -5.29 0.17 1.74
N GLY A 59 -4.41 0.95 1.10
CA GLY A 59 -4.62 1.44 -0.26
C GLY A 59 -4.83 0.30 -1.25
N ARG A 60 -3.99 -0.76 -1.16
CA ARG A 60 -4.15 -1.98 -1.96
C ARG A 60 -5.49 -2.65 -1.71
N TRP A 61 -5.91 -2.80 -0.45
CA TRP A 61 -7.19 -3.43 -0.13
C TRP A 61 -8.37 -2.63 -0.69
N ILE A 62 -8.39 -1.31 -0.52
CA ILE A 62 -9.48 -0.45 -1.01
C ILE A 62 -9.64 -0.63 -2.52
N VAL A 63 -8.53 -0.56 -3.27
CA VAL A 63 -8.56 -0.69 -4.74
C VAL A 63 -8.99 -2.08 -5.16
N GLN A 64 -8.52 -3.13 -4.49
CA GLN A 64 -8.93 -4.49 -4.79
C GLN A 64 -10.42 -4.71 -4.54
N ARG A 65 -10.96 -4.14 -3.46
CA ARG A 65 -12.38 -4.24 -3.13
C ARG A 65 -13.22 -3.44 -4.13
N ASP A 66 -12.76 -2.25 -4.53
CA ASP A 66 -13.39 -1.42 -5.55
C ASP A 66 -13.54 -2.16 -6.88
N VAL A 67 -12.47 -2.78 -7.36
CA VAL A 67 -12.48 -3.62 -8.58
C VAL A 67 -13.46 -4.78 -8.45
N TYR A 68 -13.40 -5.53 -7.34
CA TYR A 68 -14.31 -6.66 -7.10
C TYR A 68 -15.78 -6.22 -7.15
N VAL A 69 -16.13 -5.15 -6.43
CA VAL A 69 -17.51 -4.64 -6.39
C VAL A 69 -17.98 -4.19 -7.78
N GLN A 70 -17.12 -3.54 -8.56
CA GLN A 70 -17.45 -3.14 -9.94
C GLN A 70 -17.68 -4.35 -10.86
N GLU A 71 -16.85 -5.39 -10.74
CA GLU A 71 -16.98 -6.63 -11.52
C GLU A 71 -18.29 -7.37 -11.16
N GLU A 72 -18.62 -7.47 -9.87
CA GLU A 72 -19.88 -8.07 -9.41
C GLU A 72 -21.10 -7.27 -9.89
N MET A 73 -21.06 -5.94 -9.82
CA MET A 73 -22.13 -5.10 -10.36
C MET A 73 -22.30 -5.27 -11.88
N LYS A 74 -21.20 -5.36 -12.63
CA LYS A 74 -21.24 -5.59 -14.07
C LYS A 74 -21.85 -6.96 -14.40
N ALA A 75 -21.46 -8.00 -13.67
CA ALA A 75 -22.02 -9.34 -13.81
C ALA A 75 -23.53 -9.38 -13.49
N LEU A 76 -23.96 -8.69 -12.42
CA LEU A 76 -25.36 -8.58 -12.05
C LEU A 76 -26.19 -7.85 -13.12
N LYS A 77 -25.68 -6.75 -13.67
CA LYS A 77 -26.35 -6.00 -14.74
C LYS A 77 -26.49 -6.84 -16.02
N ALA A 78 -25.41 -7.49 -16.45
CA ALA A 78 -25.47 -8.41 -17.60
C ALA A 78 -26.48 -9.56 -17.38
N SER A 79 -26.57 -10.07 -16.15
CA SER A 79 -27.56 -11.09 -15.79
C SER A 79 -29.01 -10.58 -15.71
N LEU A 80 -29.24 -9.27 -15.55
CA LEU A 80 -30.58 -8.67 -15.63
C LEU A 80 -31.02 -8.49 -17.07
N GLU A 81 -30.11 -8.11 -17.96
CA GLU A 81 -30.37 -7.92 -19.39
C GLU A 81 -30.74 -9.25 -20.10
N GLN A 82 -30.31 -10.39 -19.55
CA GLN A 82 -30.49 -11.72 -20.15
C GLN A 82 -31.64 -12.54 -19.57
N SER A 83 -32.31 -12.11 -18.49
CA SER A 83 -33.36 -12.93 -17.86
C SER A 83 -34.76 -12.61 -18.36
N GLU A 84 -35.55 -13.66 -18.64
CA GLU A 84 -37.01 -13.57 -18.71
C GLU A 84 -37.58 -13.22 -17.32
N HIS A 85 -38.60 -12.36 -17.28
CA HIS A 85 -39.14 -11.68 -16.10
C HIS A 85 -39.53 -12.59 -14.91
N ASP A 86 -38.58 -12.92 -14.03
CA ASP A 86 -38.86 -13.28 -12.63
C ASP A 86 -38.73 -12.03 -11.75
N PHE A 87 -39.87 -11.43 -11.44
CA PHE A 87 -39.98 -10.23 -10.60
C PHE A 87 -39.31 -10.37 -9.21
N LYS A 88 -39.29 -11.58 -8.63
CA LYS A 88 -38.62 -11.83 -7.35
C LYS A 88 -37.11 -11.80 -7.50
N GLN A 89 -36.59 -12.39 -8.58
CA GLN A 89 -35.17 -12.40 -8.89
C GLN A 89 -34.67 -10.99 -9.26
N GLU A 90 -35.43 -10.24 -10.05
CA GLU A 90 -35.14 -8.84 -10.38
C GLU A 90 -35.05 -7.97 -9.13
N ARG A 91 -36.04 -8.05 -8.24
CA ARG A 91 -36.04 -7.29 -6.98
C ARG A 91 -34.81 -7.61 -6.12
N LYS A 92 -34.42 -8.89 -6.04
CA LYS A 92 -33.22 -9.30 -5.28
C LYS A 92 -31.95 -8.72 -5.90
N LYS A 93 -31.78 -8.84 -7.22
CA LYS A 93 -30.62 -8.28 -7.95
C LYS A 93 -30.56 -6.76 -7.81
N ALA A 94 -31.70 -6.06 -7.90
CA ALA A 94 -31.76 -4.60 -7.70
C ALA A 94 -31.33 -4.19 -6.28
N SER A 95 -31.75 -4.93 -5.26
CA SER A 95 -31.29 -4.71 -3.87
C SER A 95 -29.78 -4.94 -3.71
N GLN A 96 -29.22 -5.98 -4.35
CA GLN A 96 -27.78 -6.22 -4.37
C GLN A 96 -27.02 -5.10 -5.06
N LEU A 97 -27.52 -4.60 -6.21
CA LEU A 97 -26.93 -3.46 -6.90
C LEU A 97 -26.90 -2.21 -6.01
N SER A 98 -28.01 -1.89 -5.33
CA SER A 98 -28.06 -0.76 -4.39
C SER A 98 -27.07 -0.92 -3.22
N THR A 99 -26.88 -2.16 -2.74
CA THR A 99 -25.88 -2.47 -1.70
C THR A 99 -24.46 -2.18 -2.20
N TYR A 100 -24.12 -2.65 -3.40
CA TYR A 100 -22.81 -2.41 -4.01
C TYR A 100 -22.57 -0.94 -4.35
N GLU A 101 -23.59 -0.20 -4.81
CA GLU A 101 -23.48 1.25 -5.02
C GLU A 101 -23.16 1.99 -3.73
N THR A 102 -23.80 1.60 -2.63
CA THR A 102 -23.52 2.15 -1.30
C THR A 102 -22.10 1.80 -0.85
N GLU A 103 -21.64 0.58 -1.12
CA GLU A 103 -20.28 0.16 -0.82
C GLU A 103 -19.22 0.93 -1.62
N LEU A 104 -19.43 1.15 -2.93
CA LEU A 104 -18.53 1.95 -3.76
C LEU A 104 -18.41 3.39 -3.25
N LYS A 105 -19.51 4.01 -2.81
CA LYS A 105 -19.47 5.34 -2.18
C LYS A 105 -18.59 5.33 -0.92
N LYS A 106 -18.76 4.35 -0.04
CA LYS A 106 -17.91 4.20 1.16
C LYS A 106 -16.44 3.97 0.82
N LEU A 107 -16.16 3.16 -0.20
CA LEU A 107 -14.79 2.89 -0.67
C LEU A 107 -14.15 4.13 -1.30
N HIS A 108 -14.94 5.01 -1.91
CA HIS A 108 -14.48 6.30 -2.41
C HIS A 108 -14.09 7.23 -1.26
N ASP A 109 -14.97 7.40 -0.27
CA ASP A 109 -14.68 8.23 0.90
C ASP A 109 -13.44 7.72 1.66
N ARG A 110 -13.37 6.41 1.89
CA ARG A 110 -12.23 5.77 2.55
C ARG A 110 -10.92 5.99 1.79
N TYR A 111 -10.97 5.97 0.46
CA TYR A 111 -9.81 6.26 -0.36
C TYR A 111 -9.34 7.70 -0.25
N TRP A 112 -10.28 8.64 -0.21
CA TRP A 112 -9.94 10.04 -0.03
C TRP A 112 -9.27 10.30 1.32
N PHE A 113 -9.74 9.65 2.40
CA PHE A 113 -9.05 9.69 3.69
C PHE A 113 -7.68 9.01 3.64
N HIS A 114 -7.57 7.90 2.90
CA HIS A 114 -6.33 7.18 2.68
C HIS A 114 -5.29 8.06 1.94
N ASP A 115 -5.67 8.74 0.85
CA ASP A 115 -4.79 9.66 0.11
C ASP A 115 -4.27 10.78 1.01
N ARG A 116 -5.13 11.34 1.86
CA ARG A 116 -4.70 12.33 2.88
C ARG A 116 -3.74 11.74 3.91
N ARG A 117 -3.94 10.49 4.32
CA ARG A 117 -3.04 9.78 5.24
C ARG A 117 -1.67 9.57 4.60
N ILE A 118 -1.61 9.13 3.35
CA ILE A 118 -0.36 9.00 2.58
C ILE A 118 0.34 10.35 2.49
N TRP A 119 -0.37 11.41 2.09
CA TRP A 119 0.20 12.75 2.00
C TRP A 119 0.83 13.22 3.32
N LYS A 120 0.15 12.99 4.46
CA LYS A 120 0.70 13.32 5.79
C LYS A 120 1.95 12.50 6.13
N LEU A 121 1.97 11.21 5.81
CA LEU A 121 3.13 10.34 6.04
C LEU A 121 4.32 10.76 5.19
N GLU A 122 4.09 11.14 3.93
CA GLU A 122 5.12 11.62 3.01
C GLU A 122 5.64 13.01 3.41
N ALA A 123 4.77 13.92 3.84
CA ALA A 123 5.20 15.20 4.40
C ALA A 123 6.01 15.03 5.69
N GLY A 124 5.72 13.97 6.47
CA GLY A 124 6.40 13.63 7.72
C GLY A 124 7.58 12.67 7.58
N ILE A 125 8.16 12.48 6.38
CA ILE A 125 9.29 11.56 6.20
C ILE A 125 10.43 11.91 7.19
N PRO A 126 10.88 10.97 8.03
CA PRO A 126 11.97 11.21 8.97
C PRO A 126 13.26 11.60 8.27
N MET A 127 13.94 12.61 8.80
CA MET A 127 15.26 13.02 8.31
C MET A 127 16.32 11.94 8.56
N GLY A 128 17.38 11.97 7.74
CA GLY A 128 18.53 11.06 7.82
C GLY A 128 18.34 9.76 7.04
N SER A 129 19.01 8.70 7.50
CA SER A 129 19.15 7.43 6.75
C SER A 129 17.82 6.75 6.42
N LEU A 130 16.84 6.80 7.33
CA LEU A 130 15.51 6.23 7.10
C LEU A 130 14.76 6.92 5.95
N GLY A 131 14.71 8.26 5.96
CA GLY A 131 14.04 9.00 4.89
C GLY A 131 14.73 8.83 3.54
N ARG A 132 16.08 8.78 3.53
CA ARG A 132 16.84 8.45 2.31
C ARG A 132 16.54 7.04 1.81
N ALA A 133 16.50 6.04 2.70
CA ALA A 133 16.16 4.66 2.37
C ALA A 133 14.77 4.58 1.73
N PHE A 134 13.77 5.21 2.36
CA PHE A 134 12.40 5.24 1.85
C PHE A 134 12.31 5.90 0.47
N ARG A 135 12.89 7.09 0.29
CA ARG A 135 12.87 7.81 -1.00
C ARG A 135 13.56 7.00 -2.09
N ALA A 136 14.71 6.39 -1.79
CA ALA A 136 15.43 5.56 -2.74
C ALA A 136 14.60 4.33 -3.18
N TRP A 137 13.90 3.68 -2.24
CA TRP A 137 12.96 2.61 -2.57
C TRP A 137 11.82 3.10 -3.45
N ARG A 138 11.15 4.20 -3.07
CA ARG A 138 9.99 4.74 -3.80
C ARG A 138 10.34 5.32 -5.17
N LYS A 139 11.59 5.73 -5.40
CA LYS A 139 12.08 6.18 -6.72
C LYS A 139 12.05 5.05 -7.76
N ASN A 140 12.18 3.80 -7.34
CA ASN A 140 12.05 2.66 -8.24
C ASN A 140 10.55 2.40 -8.50
N PRO A 141 10.06 2.55 -9.74
CA PRO A 141 8.65 2.30 -10.05
C PRO A 141 8.23 0.84 -9.76
N ASN A 142 9.18 -0.10 -9.75
CA ASN A 142 8.97 -1.52 -9.47
C ASN A 142 9.28 -1.91 -8.01
N TRP A 143 9.32 -0.95 -7.08
CA TRP A 143 9.57 -1.23 -5.65
C TRP A 143 8.63 -2.29 -5.07
N TYR A 144 7.39 -2.33 -5.58
CA TYR A 144 6.36 -3.27 -5.14
C TYR A 144 6.62 -4.71 -5.61
N LEU A 145 7.55 -4.94 -6.55
CA LEU A 145 7.89 -6.27 -7.11
C LEU A 145 9.12 -6.91 -6.48
N THR A 146 9.58 -6.41 -5.34
CA THR A 146 10.73 -6.99 -4.67
C THR A 146 10.51 -8.46 -4.33
N PRO A 147 11.56 -9.30 -4.34
CA PRO A 147 11.45 -10.72 -3.99
C PRO A 147 10.77 -10.95 -2.64
N TRP A 148 11.06 -10.11 -1.64
CA TRP A 148 10.44 -10.20 -0.33
C TRP A 148 8.91 -9.97 -0.37
N LEU A 149 8.44 -8.94 -1.06
CA LEU A 149 7.01 -8.67 -1.19
C LEU A 149 6.27 -9.76 -2.00
N ARG A 150 6.92 -10.32 -3.02
CA ARG A 150 6.41 -11.48 -3.77
C ARG A 150 6.27 -12.71 -2.86
N GLN A 151 7.29 -12.99 -2.06
CA GLN A 151 7.30 -14.11 -1.13
C GLN A 151 6.25 -13.94 -0.03
N ASP A 152 6.10 -12.73 0.51
CA ASP A 152 5.06 -12.41 1.49
C ASP A 152 3.64 -12.60 0.90
N CYS A 153 3.42 -12.14 -0.34
CA CYS A 153 2.17 -12.40 -1.05
C CYS A 153 1.90 -13.91 -1.20
N ALA A 154 2.90 -14.69 -1.65
CA ALA A 154 2.78 -16.13 -1.82
C ALA A 154 2.55 -16.85 -0.48
N GLY A 155 3.30 -16.48 0.58
CA GLY A 155 3.22 -17.07 1.92
C GLY A 155 1.86 -16.85 2.60
N ARG A 156 1.15 -15.77 2.25
CA ARG A 156 -0.22 -15.50 2.69
C ARG A 156 -1.30 -16.16 1.81
N GLY A 157 -0.93 -17.05 0.89
CA GLY A 157 -1.83 -17.72 -0.06
C GLY A 157 -2.26 -16.86 -1.26
N GLY A 158 -1.57 -15.74 -1.48
CA GLY A 158 -1.85 -14.77 -2.53
C GLY A 158 -1.47 -15.24 -3.94
N CYS A 159 -1.70 -14.37 -4.93
CA CYS A 159 -1.61 -14.74 -6.35
C CYS A 159 -0.17 -14.99 -6.84
N CYS A 160 0.85 -14.50 -6.12
CA CYS A 160 2.25 -14.75 -6.43
C CYS A 160 2.69 -16.20 -6.25
N GLY A 161 1.99 -17.02 -5.46
CA GLY A 161 2.26 -18.47 -5.40
C GLY A 161 1.67 -19.26 -6.58
N ARG A 162 0.92 -18.60 -7.46
CA ARG A 162 0.22 -19.21 -8.60
C ARG A 162 0.71 -18.69 -9.96
N ASP A 163 1.72 -17.83 -9.97
CA ASP A 163 2.30 -17.21 -11.18
C ASP A 163 1.30 -16.58 -12.15
N CYS A 164 0.14 -16.10 -11.66
CA CYS A 164 -0.90 -15.55 -12.55
C CYS A 164 -0.61 -14.13 -13.08
N GLY A 165 0.52 -13.52 -12.70
CA GLY A 165 0.94 -12.18 -13.13
C GLY A 165 0.07 -11.02 -12.62
N CYS A 166 -0.89 -11.27 -11.73
CA CYS A 166 -1.89 -10.28 -11.33
C CYS A 166 -1.30 -9.08 -10.56
N CYS A 167 -0.18 -9.29 -9.85
CA CYS A 167 0.47 -8.24 -9.04
C CYS A 167 1.31 -7.27 -9.87
N GLU A 168 1.69 -7.64 -11.09
CA GLU A 168 2.55 -6.84 -11.97
C GLU A 168 1.77 -5.82 -12.78
N LYS A 169 0.48 -6.10 -12.98
CA LYS A 169 -0.45 -5.27 -13.73
C LYS A 169 -1.02 -4.18 -12.82
N PRO A 170 -1.24 -2.97 -13.34
CA PRO A 170 -2.01 -1.98 -12.62
C PRO A 170 -3.44 -2.47 -12.36
N ARG A 171 -3.95 -2.17 -11.16
CA ARG A 171 -5.36 -2.37 -10.83
C ARG A 171 -6.11 -1.11 -11.26
N GLY A 172 -6.46 -1.08 -12.54
CA GLY A 172 -7.14 0.04 -13.16
C GLY A 172 -8.43 0.37 -12.42
N THR A 173 -8.51 1.57 -11.86
CA THR A 173 -9.78 2.20 -11.48
C THR A 173 -9.79 3.55 -12.17
N SER A 174 -10.67 3.72 -13.16
CA SER A 174 -10.71 4.91 -14.04
C SER A 174 -10.92 6.23 -13.29
N HIS A 175 -11.30 6.18 -12.01
CA HIS A 175 -11.58 7.33 -11.17
C HIS A 175 -10.50 7.64 -10.12
N ARG A 176 -9.44 6.81 -10.00
CA ARG A 176 -8.38 7.03 -9.02
C ARG A 176 -7.10 7.39 -9.77
N SER A 177 -6.52 8.52 -9.42
CA SER A 177 -5.43 9.19 -10.15
C SER A 177 -4.10 8.42 -10.16
N THR A 178 -4.02 7.24 -9.52
CA THR A 178 -2.77 6.52 -9.32
C THR A 178 -2.86 5.12 -9.92
N ASP A 179 -1.84 4.75 -10.69
CA ASP A 179 -1.63 3.42 -11.24
C ASP A 179 -1.35 2.45 -10.08
N HIS A 180 -2.42 1.97 -9.43
CA HIS A 180 -2.34 1.18 -8.20
C HIS A 180 -1.77 -0.19 -8.48
N ARG A 181 -0.47 -0.32 -8.23
CA ARG A 181 0.30 -1.55 -8.40
C ARG A 181 0.62 -2.15 -7.04
N GLY A 182 0.59 -3.47 -6.95
CA GLY A 182 0.93 -4.14 -5.71
C GLY A 182 0.35 -5.54 -5.55
N HIS A 183 0.83 -6.18 -4.50
CA HIS A 183 0.45 -7.53 -4.13
C HIS A 183 -0.97 -7.63 -3.61
N CYS A 184 -1.58 -8.80 -3.78
CA CYS A 184 -2.90 -9.03 -3.24
C CYS A 184 -2.91 -8.95 -1.71
N THR A 185 -3.87 -8.20 -1.18
CA THR A 185 -4.20 -8.21 0.24
C THR A 185 -5.31 -9.25 0.46
N SER A 186 -5.05 -10.25 1.30
CA SER A 186 -6.10 -11.19 1.71
C SER A 186 -7.16 -10.44 2.53
N PRO A 187 -8.47 -10.75 2.40
CA PRO A 187 -9.54 -10.12 3.18
C PRO A 187 -9.27 -10.13 4.69
N LEU A 188 -8.62 -11.20 5.19
CA LEU A 188 -8.31 -11.38 6.61
C LEU A 188 -7.29 -10.37 7.15
N VAL A 189 -6.41 -9.83 6.30
CA VAL A 189 -5.37 -8.88 6.73
C VAL A 189 -5.93 -7.47 6.93
N ALA A 190 -6.99 -7.09 6.20
CA ALA A 190 -7.59 -5.76 6.30
C ALA A 190 -8.41 -5.56 7.59
N VAL A 191 -9.02 -6.62 8.11
CA VAL A 191 -9.80 -6.57 9.36
C VAL A 191 -8.93 -6.29 10.58
N VAL A 192 -7.65 -6.70 10.56
CA VAL A 192 -6.72 -6.45 11.67
C VAL A 192 -6.40 -4.96 11.80
N SER A 193 -6.30 -4.21 10.68
CA SER A 193 -6.07 -2.76 10.72
C SER A 193 -7.28 -1.98 11.28
N GLU A 194 -8.50 -2.46 11.07
CA GLU A 194 -9.72 -1.87 11.66
C GLU A 194 -9.79 -2.12 13.17
N ALA A 195 -9.32 -3.28 13.64
CA ALA A 195 -9.28 -3.60 15.07
C ALA A 195 -8.23 -2.78 15.85
N VAL A 196 -7.10 -2.44 15.23
CA VAL A 196 -6.02 -1.67 15.90
C VAL A 196 -6.35 -0.17 15.99
N GLY A 197 -7.14 0.37 15.05
CA GLY A 197 -7.57 1.77 15.06
C GLY A 197 -8.59 2.13 16.16
N SER A 198 -9.25 1.13 16.77
CA SER A 198 -10.29 1.37 17.79
C SER A 198 -9.77 1.31 19.24
N VAL A 199 -8.48 1.04 19.46
CA VAL A 199 -7.92 0.80 20.82
C VAL A 199 -7.01 1.94 21.32
N MET A 200 -6.77 3.00 20.53
CA MET A 200 -5.91 4.15 20.96
C MET A 200 -6.63 5.50 21.07
N MET A 201 -7.80 5.52 21.71
CA MET A 201 -8.39 6.74 22.27
C MET A 201 -8.95 6.45 23.66
N PRO A 202 -8.18 6.69 24.74
CA PRO A 202 -8.75 7.08 26.02
C PRO A 202 -8.68 8.60 26.17
N ASN A 203 -9.74 9.15 26.80
CA ASN A 203 -9.93 10.53 27.22
C ASN A 203 -8.70 11.18 27.86
#